data_AF-A0A8T3U5R7-F1
#
_entry.id   AF-A0A8T3U5R7-F1
#
_cell.length_a   1.000
_cell.length_b   1.000
_cell.length_c   1.000
_cell.angle_alpha   90.00
_cell.angle_beta   90.00
_cell.angle_gamma   90.00
#
_symmetry.space_group_name_H-M   'P 1'
#
loop_
_entity.id
_entity.type
_entity.pdbx_description
1 polymer ?
#
loop_
_entity_poly.entity_id
_entity_poly.type
_entity_poly.pdbx_seq_one_letter_code
_entity_poly.pdbx_strand_id
1 'polypeptide(L)'
;MSHQSQLIKNTIIIAIGKLGTQVISYFLLPIYTALLTPGDYGTYDFICTLAIFICPLITLLMEESMFRFLIDAKSDKEKKSIISQTII
;
A
#
# COMPACT_ATOMS: atom_id res chain seq x y z
N MET A 1 1.69 -29.40 1.62
CA MET A 1 1.48 -28.61 0.39
C MET A 1 2.85 -28.25 -0.17
N SER A 2 3.07 -28.32 -1.49
CA SER A 2 4.39 -28.02 -2.05
C SER A 2 4.69 -26.52 -1.94
N HIS A 3 5.96 -26.16 -1.72
CA HIS A 3 6.41 -24.78 -1.53
C HIS A 3 5.97 -23.86 -2.68
N GLN A 4 5.92 -24.38 -3.92
CA GLN A 4 5.44 -23.65 -5.09
C GLN A 4 3.95 -23.27 -5.01
N SER A 5 3.10 -24.18 -4.51
CA SER A 5 1.67 -23.89 -4.34
C SER A 5 1.44 -22.77 -3.31
N GLN A 6 2.26 -22.71 -2.26
CA GLN A 6 2.18 -21.66 -1.24
C GLN A 6 2.66 -20.30 -1.76
N LEU A 7 3.74 -20.28 -2.57
CA LEU A 7 4.22 -19.07 -3.23
C LEU A 7 3.16 -18.50 -4.18
N ILE A 8 2.59 -19.33 -5.05
CA ILE A 8 1.53 -18.91 -5.99
C ILE A 8 0.34 -18.31 -5.23
N LYS A 9 -0.11 -18.95 -4.15
CA LYS A 9 -1.22 -18.44 -3.33
C LYS A 9 -0.91 -17.06 -2.74
N ASN A 10 0.28 -16.88 -2.17
CA ASN A 10 0.69 -15.60 -1.59
C ASN A 10 0.84 -14.50 -2.66
N THR A 11 1.41 -14.84 -3.82
CA THR A 11 1.54 -13.89 -4.94
C THR A 11 0.18 -13.44 -5.45
N ILE A 12 -0.79 -14.35 -5.60
CA ILE A 12 -2.15 -13.99 -6.02
C ILE A 12 -2.82 -13.05 -5.02
N ILE A 13 -2.66 -13.31 -3.72
CA ILE A 13 -3.22 -12.45 -2.66
C ILE A 13 -2.65 -11.03 -2.77
N ILE A 14 -1.32 -10.90 -2.91
CA ILE A 14 -0.65 -9.59 -3.07
C ILE A 14 -1.08 -8.92 -4.38
N ALA A 15 -1.18 -9.69 -5.47
CA ALA A 15 -1.58 -9.18 -6.78
C ALA A 15 -3.00 -8.63 -6.77
N ILE A 16 -3.96 -9.32 -6.15
CA ILE A 16 -5.34 -8.84 -6.02
C ILE A 16 -5.38 -7.54 -5.20
N GLY A 17 -4.63 -7.47 -4.10
CA GLY A 17 -4.53 -6.24 -3.31
C GLY A 17 -4.01 -5.06 -4.13
N LYS A 18 -2.88 -5.25 -4.84
CA LYS A 18 -2.26 -4.21 -5.66
C LYS A 18 -3.15 -3.78 -6.83
N LEU A 19 -3.71 -4.74 -7.55
CA LEU A 19 -4.59 -4.48 -8.69
C LEU A 19 -5.89 -3.81 -8.24
N GLY A 20 -6.43 -4.19 -7.08
CA GLY A 20 -7.62 -3.56 -6.52
C GLY A 20 -7.46 -2.05 -6.34
N THR A 21 -6.36 -1.62 -5.71
CA THR A 21 -6.07 -0.19 -5.54
C THR A 21 -5.91 0.52 -6.89
N GLN A 22 -5.19 -0.07 -7.84
CA GLN A 22 -4.98 0.52 -9.17
C GLN A 22 -6.28 0.64 -9.98
N VAL A 23 -7.16 -0.35 -9.89
CA VAL A 23 -8.48 -0.34 -10.54
C VAL A 23 -9.34 0.79 -9.98
N ILE A 24 -9.35 0.98 -8.66
CA ILE A 24 -10.07 2.09 -8.02
C ILE A 24 -9.52 3.44 -8.50
N SER A 25 -8.20 3.63 -8.51
CA SER A 25 -7.57 4.85 -9.03
C SER A 25 -7.91 5.12 -10.49
N TYR A 26 -8.00 4.06 -11.32
CA TYR A 26 -8.40 4.18 -12.72
C TYR A 26 -9.85 4.65 -12.88
N PHE A 27 -10.78 4.14 -12.06
CA PHE A 27 -12.17 4.60 -12.06
C PHE A 27 -12.34 6.00 -11.47
N LEU A 28 -11.44 6.44 -10.60
CA LEU A 28 -11.44 7.81 -10.07
C LEU A 28 -10.97 8.84 -11.09
N LEU A 29 -10.12 8.47 -12.05
CA LEU A 29 -9.66 9.35 -13.12
C LEU A 29 -10.81 10.00 -13.95
N PRO A 30 -11.81 9.26 -14.49
CA PRO A 30 -12.95 9.85 -15.19
C PRO A 30 -13.81 10.72 -14.25
N ILE A 31 -13.87 10.41 -12.95
CA ILE A 31 -14.59 11.22 -11.96
C ILE A 31 -13.87 12.56 -11.76
N TYR A 32 -12.56 12.55 -11.58
CA TYR A 32 -11.76 13.76 -11.44
C TYR A 32 -11.82 14.61 -12.71
N THR A 33 -11.75 13.99 -13.90
CA THR A 33 -11.77 14.72 -15.19
C THR A 33 -13.12 15.30 -15.55
N ALA A 34 -14.21 14.74 -15.03
CA ALA A 34 -15.54 15.32 -15.14
C ALA A 34 -15.73 16.55 -14.23
N LEU A 35 -14.98 16.65 -13.13
CA LEU A 35 -15.20 17.66 -12.08
C LEU A 35 -14.14 18.77 -12.06
N LEU A 36 -12.90 18.50 -12.51
CA LEU A 36 -11.78 19.43 -12.47
C LEU A 36 -11.51 20.05 -13.85
N THR A 37 -11.14 21.33 -13.87
CA THR A 37 -10.67 21.97 -15.09
C THR A 37 -9.21 21.59 -15.38
N PRO A 38 -8.72 21.68 -16.63
CA PRO A 38 -7.33 21.38 -16.98
C PRO A 38 -6.29 22.16 -16.14
N GLY A 39 -6.64 23.34 -15.63
CA GLY A 39 -5.76 24.13 -14.76
C GLY A 39 -5.65 23.58 -13.34
N ASP A 40 -6.71 22.94 -12.82
CA ASP A 40 -6.75 22.41 -11.45
C ASP A 40 -5.93 21.12 -11.30
N TYR A 41 -5.67 20.43 -12.42
CA TYR A 41 -4.83 19.23 -12.45
C TYR A 41 -3.40 19.49 -11.99
N GLY A 42 -2.82 20.63 -12.36
CA GLY A 42 -1.46 20.98 -11.94
C GLY A 42 -1.37 21.16 -10.42
N THR A 43 -2.37 21.79 -9.81
CA THR A 43 -2.43 21.96 -8.34
C THR A 43 -2.71 20.64 -7.63
N TYR A 44 -3.62 19.83 -8.15
CA TYR A 44 -3.93 18.50 -7.61
C TYR A 44 -2.69 17.60 -7.61
N ASP A 45 -1.99 17.48 -8.74
CA ASP A 45 -0.81 16.63 -8.88
C ASP A 45 0.34 17.10 -7.97
N PHE A 46 0.51 18.41 -7.83
CA PHE A 46 1.49 18.98 -6.91
C PHE A 46 1.20 18.62 -5.44
N ILE A 47 -0.06 18.73 -5.01
CA ILE A 47 -0.48 18.35 -3.66
C ILE A 47 -0.29 16.85 -3.43
N CYS A 48 -0.66 16.01 -4.41
CA CYS A 48 -0.46 14.56 -4.33
C CYS A 48 1.03 14.21 -4.21
N THR A 49 1.89 14.85 -5.00
CA THR A 49 3.34 14.65 -4.94
C THR A 49 3.91 15.03 -3.58
N LEU A 50 3.49 16.17 -3.02
CA LEU A 50 3.86 16.56 -1.67
C LEU A 50 3.37 15.56 -0.61
N ALA A 51 2.13 15.08 -0.72
CA ALA A 51 1.58 14.11 0.20
C ALA A 51 2.36 12.79 0.19
N ILE A 52 2.70 12.28 -1.00
CA ILE A 52 3.51 11.06 -1.15
C ILE A 52 4.92 11.26 -0.59
N PHE A 53 5.50 12.45 -0.76
CA PHE A 53 6.83 12.79 -0.21
C PHE A 53 6.84 12.89 1.32
N ILE A 54 5.79 13.48 1.91
CA ILE A 54 5.68 13.70 3.35
C ILE A 54 5.28 12.41 4.08
N CYS A 55 4.50 11.54 3.44
CA CYS A 55 4.02 10.28 4.01
C CYS A 55 5.13 9.43 4.68
N PRO A 56 6.28 9.11 4.03
CA PRO A 56 7.35 8.35 4.66
C PRO A 56 8.02 9.10 5.82
N LEU A 57 8.03 10.43 5.82
CA LEU A 57 8.58 11.24 6.92
C LEU A 57 7.69 11.17 8.16
N ILE A 58 6.37 11.21 7.99
CA ILE A 58 5.41 11.10 9.09
C ILE A 58 5.35 9.66 9.62
N THR A 59 5.30 8.69 8.71
CA THR A 59 5.18 7.27 9.06
C THR A 59 6.52 6.64 9.47
N LEU A 60 7.63 7.37 9.38
CA LEU A 60 8.99 6.91 9.69
C LEU A 60 9.36 5.57 9.02
N LEU A 61 8.76 5.27 7.86
CA LEU A 61 8.89 3.99 7.15
C LEU A 61 8.52 2.76 8.02
N MET A 62 7.61 2.92 8.98
CA MET A 62 7.17 1.82 9.84
C MET A 62 6.51 0.68 9.05
N GLU A 63 5.85 0.97 7.92
CA GLU A 63 5.25 -0.05 7.05
C GLU A 63 6.32 -1.01 6.48
N GLU A 64 7.43 -0.47 5.96
CA GLU A 64 8.56 -1.28 5.43
C GLU A 64 9.22 -2.10 6.54
N SER A 65 9.39 -1.51 7.72
CA SER A 65 9.90 -2.20 8.92
C SER A 65 9.01 -3.38 9.32
N MET A 66 7.69 -3.16 9.37
CA MET A 66 6.72 -4.21 9.69
C MET A 66 6.81 -5.38 8.73
N PHE A 67 6.87 -5.12 7.42
CA PHE A 67 7.00 -6.18 6.42
C PHE A 67 8.31 -6.97 6.58
N ARG A 68 9.43 -6.29 6.84
CA ARG A 68 10.73 -6.92 7.12
C ARG A 68 10.62 -7.91 8.29
N PHE A 69 10.08 -7.47 9.42
CA PHE A 69 9.96 -8.31 10.62
C PHE A 69 8.90 -9.41 10.48
N LEU A 70 7.81 -9.16 9.74
CA LEU A 70 6.76 -10.15 9.49
C LEU A 70 7.25 -11.35 8.68
N ILE A 71 8.20 -11.14 7.75
CA ILE A 71 8.79 -12.22 6.96
C ILE A 71 9.62 -13.16 7.85
N ASP A 72 10.33 -12.61 8.83
CA ASP A 72 11.19 -13.38 9.74
C ASP A 72 10.43 -14.05 10.90
N ALA A 73 9.17 -13.67 11.13
CA ALA A 73 8.33 -14.18 12.22
C ALA A 73 7.95 -15.66 12.02
N LYS A 74 8.34 -16.52 12.99
CA LYS A 74 8.12 -17.97 12.92
C LYS A 74 6.84 -18.42 13.62
N SER A 75 6.33 -17.61 14.55
CA SER A 75 5.13 -17.89 15.34
C SER A 75 4.02 -16.88 15.07
N ASP A 76 2.76 -17.31 15.16
CA ASP A 76 1.60 -16.41 15.09
C ASP A 76 1.58 -15.38 16.24
N LYS A 77 2.22 -15.71 17.38
CA LYS A 77 2.38 -14.77 18.49
C LYS A 77 3.33 -13.62 18.13
N GLU A 78 4.43 -13.93 17.43
CA GLU A 78 5.41 -12.94 16.94
C GLU A 78 4.77 -12.03 15.89
N LYS A 79 4.05 -12.61 14.92
CA LYS A 79 3.33 -11.84 13.89
C LYS A 79 2.36 -10.83 14.49
N LYS A 80 1.54 -11.25 15.46
CA LYS A 80 0.61 -10.36 16.18
C LYS A 80 1.35 -9.24 16.90
N SER A 81 2.45 -9.57 17.59
CA SER A 81 3.27 -8.59 18.30
C SER A 81 3.84 -7.53 17.36
N ILE A 82 4.38 -7.94 16.21
CA ILE A 82 4.96 -7.04 15.20
C ILE A 82 3.90 -6.09 14.62
N ILE A 83 2.71 -6.62 14.29
CA ILE A 83 1.59 -5.81 13.78
C ILE A 83 1.16 -4.79 14.86
N SER A 84 1.03 -5.22 16.12
CA SER A 84 0.65 -4.31 17.20
C SER A 84 1.68 -3.21 17.45
N GLN A 85 2.99 -3.52 17.40
CA GLN A 85 4.07 -2.52 17.60
C GLN A 85 4.24 -1.56 16.41
N THR A 86 3.72 -1.91 15.24
CA THR A 86 3.76 -1.02 14.07
C THR A 86 2.60 -0.02 14.12
N ILE A 87 1.45 -0.44 14.68
CA ILE A 87 0.22 0.36 14.70
C ILE A 87 0.13 1.24 15.97
N ILE A 88 0.73 0.81 17.09
CA ILE A 88 0.73 1.49 18.41
C ILE A 88 2.09 2.15 18.64
#